data_AF-A0A9C8KB74-F1
#
_entry.id   AF-A0A9C8KB74-F1
#
_cell.length_a   1.000
_cell.length_b   1.000
_cell.length_c   1.000
_cell.angle_alpha   90.00
_cell.angle_beta   90.00
_cell.angle_gamma   90.00
#
_symmetry.space_group_name_H-M   'P 1'
#
loop_
_entity.id
_entity.type
_entity.pdbx_description
1 polymer ?
#
loop_
_entity_poly.entity_id
_entity_poly.type
_entity_poly.pdbx_seq_one_letter_code
_entity_poly.pdbx_strand_id
1 'polypeptide(L)'
;MDFDSNTFLGRPPGWLTRIGITMVAGILLIILLASFIISYSDVLEAEIEIMPINSSVVLKASRSGQISEFFVNPGDSVVSGDIIAKLNTVAHYVDILAIKEAVTKQTLPEELGFGKPISIGFLQEAYSEYIKAFYGIRTIEKFYDDDIKNLLNNKIRDTEDRAFSDVYHKLQTAKINNALITQNHSRMEILYNKGVISKSELEKSQLELNKSLQ
;
A
#
# COMPACT_ATOMS: atom_id res chain seq x y z
N MET A 1 -57.63 -4.39 -133.76
CA MET A 1 -58.35 -3.85 -132.58
C MET A 1 -57.28 -3.67 -131.53
N ASP A 2 -56.63 -2.51 -131.62
CA ASP A 2 -55.62 -2.02 -130.69
C ASP A 2 -56.19 -1.90 -129.29
N PHE A 3 -55.42 -2.23 -128.26
CA PHE A 3 -55.43 -1.52 -126.98
C PHE A 3 -54.11 -1.76 -126.22
N ASP A 4 -53.22 -0.79 -126.41
CA ASP A 4 -52.36 -0.12 -125.44
C ASP A 4 -51.49 -0.90 -124.44
N SER A 5 -50.20 -0.79 -124.76
CA SER A 5 -49.04 -0.62 -123.90
C SER A 5 -49.23 0.29 -122.67
N ASN A 6 -48.59 -0.08 -121.54
CA ASN A 6 -48.02 0.79 -120.48
C ASN A 6 -48.72 0.95 -119.12
N THR A 7 -49.33 -0.07 -118.51
CA THR A 7 -49.91 0.08 -117.15
C THR A 7 -49.62 -1.03 -116.13
N PHE A 8 -48.63 -1.90 -116.37
CA PHE A 8 -48.27 -2.95 -115.39
C PHE A 8 -46.88 -2.81 -114.74
N LEU A 9 -46.08 -1.79 -115.09
CA LEU A 9 -44.82 -1.51 -114.39
C LEU A 9 -44.98 -0.27 -113.51
N GLY A 10 -45.08 -0.46 -112.18
CA GLY A 10 -44.79 0.63 -111.24
C GLY A 10 -45.69 0.76 -110.01
N ARG A 11 -46.68 -0.11 -109.81
CA ARG A 11 -47.45 -0.15 -108.55
C ARG A 11 -47.35 -1.53 -107.94
N PRO A 12 -46.53 -1.74 -106.89
CA PRO A 12 -46.55 -2.99 -106.18
C PRO A 12 -48.00 -3.24 -105.67
N PRO A 13 -48.54 -4.45 -105.85
CA PRO A 13 -49.91 -4.75 -105.45
C PRO A 13 -50.06 -4.48 -103.94
N GLY A 14 -51.14 -3.79 -103.55
CA GLY A 14 -51.35 -3.36 -102.16
C GLY A 14 -51.45 -4.51 -101.13
N TRP A 15 -51.56 -5.75 -101.59
CA TRP A 15 -51.46 -6.94 -100.75
C TRP A 15 -50.02 -7.22 -100.29
N LEU A 16 -49.02 -6.96 -101.14
CA LEU A 16 -47.60 -7.19 -100.83
C LEU A 16 -47.10 -6.20 -99.77
N THR A 17 -47.53 -4.94 -99.86
CA THR A 17 -47.17 -3.90 -98.87
C THR A 17 -47.82 -4.16 -97.51
N ARG A 18 -49.05 -4.68 -97.49
CA ARG A 18 -49.76 -5.07 -96.26
C ARG A 18 -49.12 -6.28 -95.57
N ILE A 19 -48.60 -7.25 -96.32
CA ILE A 19 -47.89 -8.41 -95.76
C ILE A 19 -46.52 -8.02 -95.21
N GLY A 20 -45.79 -7.14 -95.91
CA GLY A 20 -44.48 -6.68 -95.44
C GLY A 20 -44.56 -5.97 -94.09
N ILE A 21 -45.51 -5.05 -93.93
CA ILE A 21 -45.65 -4.30 -92.67
C ILE A 21 -46.13 -5.19 -91.51
N THR A 22 -47.00 -6.17 -91.75
CA THR A 22 -47.42 -7.11 -90.69
C THR A 22 -46.28 -8.03 -90.26
N MET A 23 -45.39 -8.42 -91.18
CA MET A 23 -44.21 -9.22 -90.85
C MET A 23 -43.22 -8.43 -89.99
N VAL A 24 -42.93 -7.17 -90.35
CA VAL A 24 -42.05 -6.29 -89.56
C VAL A 24 -42.65 -5.96 -88.19
N ALA A 25 -43.95 -5.67 -88.14
CA ALA A 25 -44.65 -5.42 -86.88
C ALA A 25 -44.62 -6.65 -85.97
N GLY A 26 -44.78 -7.86 -86.52
CA GLY A 26 -44.68 -9.12 -85.77
C GLY A 26 -43.30 -9.31 -85.13
N ILE A 27 -42.22 -9.05 -85.86
CA ILE A 27 -40.85 -9.18 -85.33
C ILE A 27 -40.62 -8.18 -84.18
N LEU A 28 -41.04 -6.93 -84.33
CA LEU A 28 -40.94 -5.92 -83.27
C LEU A 28 -41.74 -6.33 -82.01
N LEU A 29 -42.94 -6.87 -82.21
CA LEU A 29 -43.81 -7.32 -81.13
C LEU A 29 -43.19 -8.49 -80.36
N ILE A 30 -42.54 -9.43 -81.07
CA ILE A 30 -41.79 -10.54 -80.45
C ILE A 30 -40.63 -10.01 -79.60
N ILE A 31 -39.86 -9.04 -80.10
CA ILE A 31 -38.74 -8.44 -79.34
C ILE A 31 -39.24 -7.75 -78.07
N LEU A 32 -40.34 -7.00 -78.15
CA LEU A 32 -40.95 -6.34 -76.99
C LEU A 32 -41.47 -7.34 -75.96
N LEU A 33 -42.15 -8.41 -76.41
CA LEU A 33 -42.62 -9.48 -75.52
C LEU A 33 -41.45 -10.20 -74.85
N ALA A 34 -40.39 -10.51 -75.61
CA ALA A 34 -39.19 -11.12 -75.07
C ALA A 34 -38.51 -10.24 -74.01
N SER A 35 -38.40 -8.93 -74.27
CA SER A 35 -37.85 -7.97 -73.30
C SER A 35 -38.71 -7.82 -72.06
N PHE A 36 -40.03 -7.94 -72.18
CA PHE A 36 -40.94 -7.86 -71.02
C PHE A 36 -40.87 -9.12 -70.15
N ILE A 37 -40.72 -10.29 -70.78
CA ILE A 37 -40.61 -11.56 -70.06
C ILE A 37 -39.23 -11.75 -69.40
N ILE A 38 -38.17 -11.21 -70.01
CA ILE A 38 -36.81 -11.22 -69.45
C ILE A 38 -36.67 -10.00 -68.53
N SER A 39 -37.34 -10.04 -67.38
CA SER A 39 -37.07 -9.10 -66.29
C SER A 39 -35.67 -9.39 -65.76
N TYR A 40 -34.73 -8.47 -65.98
CA TYR A 40 -33.36 -8.59 -65.50
C TYR A 40 -33.34 -8.32 -63.99
N SER A 41 -33.63 -9.35 -63.21
CA SER A 41 -33.55 -9.31 -61.75
C SER A 41 -32.08 -9.43 -61.34
N ASP A 42 -31.33 -8.34 -61.48
CA ASP A 42 -29.97 -8.25 -60.97
C ASP A 42 -30.05 -8.11 -59.44
N VAL A 43 -29.96 -9.25 -58.74
CA VAL A 43 -29.76 -9.28 -57.30
C VAL A 43 -28.26 -9.25 -57.05
N LEU A 44 -27.75 -8.07 -56.70
CA LEU A 44 -26.38 -7.90 -56.26
C LEU A 44 -26.24 -8.56 -54.87
N GLU A 45 -25.58 -9.71 -54.82
CA GLU A 45 -25.12 -10.31 -53.56
C GLU A 45 -24.02 -9.42 -52.98
N ALA A 46 -24.41 -8.54 -52.05
CA ALA A 46 -23.47 -7.72 -51.29
C ALA A 46 -23.06 -8.48 -50.02
N GLU A 47 -21.75 -8.63 -49.81
CA GLU A 47 -21.21 -9.14 -48.56
C GLU A 47 -21.36 -8.07 -47.47
N ILE A 48 -22.21 -8.35 -46.46
CA ILE A 48 -22.40 -7.46 -45.32
C ILE A 48 -21.41 -7.88 -44.24
N GLU A 49 -20.32 -7.13 -44.09
CA GLU A 49 -19.40 -7.30 -42.96
C GLU A 49 -19.93 -6.51 -41.75
N ILE A 50 -20.34 -7.22 -40.69
CA ILE A 50 -20.78 -6.60 -39.45
C ILE A 50 -19.53 -6.20 -38.65
N MET A 51 -19.09 -4.94 -38.79
CA MET A 51 -17.99 -4.39 -37.99
C MET A 51 -18.49 -3.86 -36.64
N PRO A 52 -17.93 -4.31 -35.50
CA PRO A 52 -18.24 -3.73 -34.20
C PRO A 52 -17.74 -2.28 -34.12
N ILE A 53 -18.61 -1.34 -33.76
CA ILE A 53 -18.27 0.09 -33.60
C ILE A 53 -17.25 0.30 -32.46
N ASN A 54 -17.27 -0.57 -31.44
CA ASN A 54 -16.33 -0.56 -30.32
C ASN A 54 -15.58 -1.91 -30.28
N SER A 55 -14.30 -1.88 -30.66
CA SER A 55 -13.42 -3.05 -30.62
C SER A 55 -13.34 -3.62 -29.21
N SER A 56 -13.34 -4.96 -29.10
CA SER A 56 -13.27 -5.72 -27.85
C SER A 56 -12.28 -5.14 -26.84
N VAL A 57 -12.77 -4.74 -25.67
CA VAL A 57 -11.93 -4.28 -24.56
C VAL A 57 -11.61 -5.48 -23.68
N VAL A 58 -10.32 -5.79 -23.55
CA VAL A 58 -9.87 -6.80 -22.59
C VAL A 58 -10.03 -6.22 -21.18
N LEU A 59 -10.99 -6.73 -20.44
CA LEU A 59 -11.19 -6.36 -19.04
C LEU A 59 -10.05 -6.93 -18.19
N LYS A 60 -9.21 -6.04 -17.67
CA LYS A 60 -8.11 -6.42 -16.77
C LYS A 60 -8.55 -6.19 -15.32
N ALA A 61 -8.53 -7.25 -14.53
CA ALA A 61 -8.73 -7.12 -13.09
C ALA A 61 -7.59 -6.28 -12.47
N SER A 62 -7.93 -5.41 -11.52
CA SER A 62 -6.93 -4.60 -10.78
C SER A 62 -5.93 -5.44 -9.97
N ARG A 63 -6.21 -6.73 -9.77
CA ARG A 63 -5.43 -7.67 -8.97
C ARG A 63 -5.44 -9.05 -9.63
N SER A 64 -4.31 -9.77 -9.55
CA SER A 64 -4.19 -11.17 -9.98
C SER A 64 -4.75 -12.10 -8.91
N GLY A 65 -5.53 -13.11 -9.31
CA GLY A 65 -6.11 -14.10 -8.39
C GLY A 65 -6.79 -15.24 -9.15
N GLN A 66 -7.06 -16.34 -8.45
CA GLN A 66 -7.85 -17.44 -9.02
C GLN A 66 -9.32 -17.01 -9.10
N ILE A 67 -9.98 -17.25 -10.22
CA ILE A 67 -11.41 -16.97 -10.35
C ILE A 67 -12.18 -18.04 -9.58
N SER A 68 -13.04 -17.61 -8.65
CA SER A 68 -13.93 -18.49 -7.89
C SER A 68 -15.18 -18.82 -8.70
N GLU A 69 -15.79 -17.81 -9.30
CA GLU A 69 -17.09 -17.92 -9.96
C GLU A 69 -17.24 -16.83 -11.01
N PHE A 70 -17.84 -17.18 -12.14
CA PHE A 70 -18.28 -16.22 -13.16
C PHE A 70 -19.79 -16.01 -13.01
N PHE A 71 -20.24 -14.76 -13.07
CA PHE A 71 -21.65 -14.39 -12.99
C PHE A 71 -22.27 -14.08 -14.36
N VAL A 72 -21.47 -14.11 -15.41
CA VAL A 72 -21.89 -13.79 -16.79
C VAL A 72 -21.41 -14.88 -17.75
N ASN A 73 -22.20 -15.14 -18.79
CA ASN A 73 -21.87 -16.10 -19.84
C ASN A 73 -21.41 -15.40 -21.13
N PRO A 74 -20.71 -16.12 -22.02
CA PRO A 74 -20.34 -15.56 -23.32
C PRO A 74 -21.58 -15.13 -24.12
N GLY A 75 -21.61 -13.86 -24.52
CA GLY A 75 -22.72 -13.26 -25.28
C GLY A 75 -23.73 -12.46 -24.45
N ASP A 76 -23.60 -12.45 -23.12
CA ASP A 76 -24.46 -11.64 -22.25
C ASP A 76 -24.16 -10.14 -22.41
N SER A 77 -25.21 -9.32 -22.40
CA SER A 77 -25.09 -7.86 -22.40
C SER A 77 -24.87 -7.36 -20.98
N VAL A 78 -23.73 -6.69 -20.74
CA VAL A 78 -23.36 -6.12 -19.43
C VAL A 78 -23.34 -4.60 -19.47
N VAL A 79 -23.65 -3.96 -18.34
CA VAL A 79 -23.59 -2.51 -18.16
C VAL A 79 -22.42 -2.15 -17.24
N SER A 80 -21.94 -0.91 -17.35
CA SER A 80 -20.90 -0.40 -16.45
C SER A 80 -21.33 -0.52 -14.98
N GLY A 81 -20.58 -1.29 -14.20
CA GLY A 81 -20.84 -1.55 -12.79
C GLY A 81 -21.26 -2.99 -12.47
N ASP A 82 -21.56 -3.80 -13.48
CA ASP A 82 -21.94 -5.20 -13.28
C ASP A 82 -20.78 -6.05 -12.77
N ILE A 83 -21.09 -6.99 -11.87
CA ILE A 83 -20.12 -7.93 -11.30
C ILE A 83 -19.96 -9.10 -12.26
N ILE A 84 -18.81 -9.19 -12.91
CA ILE A 84 -18.53 -10.20 -13.95
C ILE A 84 -18.00 -11.51 -13.34
N ALA A 85 -17.09 -11.41 -12.37
CA ALA A 85 -16.46 -12.56 -11.74
C ALA A 85 -16.05 -12.26 -10.30
N LYS A 86 -16.13 -13.28 -9.44
CA LYS A 86 -15.61 -13.25 -8.06
C LYS A 86 -14.23 -13.89 -8.04
N LEU A 87 -13.24 -13.18 -7.50
CA LEU A 87 -11.93 -13.78 -7.21
C LEU A 87 -12.00 -14.59 -5.92
N ASN A 88 -11.35 -15.74 -5.91
CA ASN A 88 -11.20 -16.58 -4.74
C ASN A 88 -10.27 -15.86 -3.75
N THR A 89 -10.74 -15.68 -2.51
CA THR A 89 -9.94 -15.14 -1.41
C THR A 89 -9.66 -16.24 -0.42
N VAL A 90 -8.39 -16.41 -0.06
CA VAL A 90 -7.97 -17.33 1.02
C VAL A 90 -8.24 -16.70 2.39
N ALA A 91 -8.64 -15.41 2.43
CA ALA A 91 -8.85 -14.68 3.67
C ALA A 91 -10.22 -15.00 4.28
N HIS A 92 -10.21 -15.55 5.50
CA HIS A 92 -11.43 -15.77 6.27
C HIS A 92 -12.00 -14.44 6.77
N TYR A 93 -13.32 -14.28 6.67
CA TYR A 93 -14.01 -13.06 7.12
C TYR A 93 -13.75 -12.74 8.59
N VAL A 94 -13.71 -13.77 9.45
CA VAL A 94 -13.45 -13.64 10.90
C VAL A 94 -12.04 -13.07 11.14
N ASP A 95 -11.04 -13.54 10.40
CA ASP A 95 -9.66 -13.07 10.52
C ASP A 95 -9.53 -11.59 10.09
N ILE A 96 -10.22 -11.20 9.01
CA ILE A 96 -10.24 -9.80 8.56
C ILE A 96 -10.90 -8.89 9.59
N LEU A 97 -12.02 -9.34 10.19
CA LEU A 97 -12.73 -8.59 11.22
C LEU A 97 -11.86 -8.42 12.48
N ALA A 98 -11.20 -9.50 12.90
CA ALA A 98 -10.29 -9.49 14.04
C ALA A 98 -9.14 -8.50 13.84
N ILE A 99 -8.52 -8.49 12.65
CA ILE A 99 -7.45 -7.54 12.32
C ILE A 99 -7.97 -6.10 12.30
N LYS A 100 -9.15 -5.86 11.70
CA LYS A 100 -9.76 -4.53 11.67
C LYS A 100 -9.98 -3.98 13.07
N GLU A 101 -10.51 -4.81 13.97
CA GLU A 101 -10.76 -4.42 15.35
C GLU A 101 -9.47 -4.19 16.13
N ALA A 102 -8.49 -5.09 15.95
CA ALA A 102 -7.15 -4.99 16.54
C ALA A 102 -6.43 -3.69 16.14
N VAL A 103 -6.42 -3.35 14.85
CA VAL A 103 -5.84 -2.10 14.36
C VAL A 103 -6.57 -0.89 14.91
N THR A 104 -7.90 -0.93 14.97
CA THR A 104 -8.72 0.20 15.49
C THR A 104 -8.44 0.46 16.96
N LYS A 105 -8.29 -0.62 17.75
CA LYS A 105 -7.99 -0.55 19.18
C LYS A 105 -6.48 -0.47 19.47
N GLN A 106 -5.64 -0.40 18.44
CA GLN A 106 -4.18 -0.38 18.55
C GLN A 106 -3.62 -1.54 19.41
N THR A 107 -4.11 -2.75 19.16
CA THR A 107 -3.83 -3.97 19.93
C THR A 107 -3.68 -5.17 18.99
N LEU A 108 -3.42 -6.35 19.53
CA LEU A 108 -3.35 -7.59 18.78
C LEU A 108 -4.71 -8.31 18.76
N PRO A 109 -5.03 -9.06 17.68
CA PRO A 109 -6.22 -9.91 17.67
C PRO A 109 -6.28 -10.88 18.87
N GLU A 110 -5.12 -11.40 19.27
CA GLU A 110 -4.97 -12.33 20.40
C GLU A 110 -5.36 -11.68 21.75
N GLU A 111 -5.09 -10.39 21.93
CA GLU A 111 -5.44 -9.64 23.14
C GLU A 111 -6.95 -9.33 23.22
N LEU A 112 -7.64 -9.38 22.09
CA LEU A 112 -9.09 -9.23 21.99
C LEU A 112 -9.84 -10.57 22.10
N GLY A 113 -9.11 -11.68 22.28
CA GLY A 113 -9.68 -13.03 22.35
C GLY A 113 -9.93 -13.70 20.99
N PHE A 114 -9.47 -13.08 19.89
CA PHE A 114 -9.47 -13.75 18.60
C PHE A 114 -8.28 -14.70 18.47
N GLY A 115 -8.46 -15.76 17.67
CA GLY A 115 -7.33 -16.60 17.27
C GLY A 115 -6.33 -15.81 16.42
N LYS A 116 -5.07 -16.29 16.40
CA LYS A 116 -4.06 -15.72 15.51
C LYS A 116 -4.51 -15.86 14.05
N PRO A 117 -4.56 -14.77 13.26
CA PRO A 117 -4.92 -14.88 11.84
C PRO A 117 -3.89 -15.73 11.11
N ILE A 118 -4.33 -16.83 10.48
CA ILE A 118 -3.43 -17.79 9.83
C ILE A 118 -3.27 -17.47 8.35
N SER A 119 -4.37 -17.05 7.69
CA SER A 119 -4.40 -16.86 6.25
C SER A 119 -5.23 -15.63 5.92
N ILE A 120 -4.55 -14.49 5.72
CA ILE A 120 -5.18 -13.21 5.35
C ILE A 120 -4.96 -12.89 3.86
N GLY A 121 -4.38 -13.85 3.12
CA GLY A 121 -4.06 -13.74 1.70
C GLY A 121 -3.19 -12.50 1.44
N PHE A 122 -3.74 -11.56 0.68
CA PHE A 122 -3.05 -10.34 0.27
C PHE A 122 -2.74 -9.36 1.41
N LEU A 123 -3.47 -9.41 2.52
CA LEU A 123 -3.21 -8.51 3.67
C LEU A 123 -2.04 -8.99 4.55
N GLN A 124 -1.44 -10.14 4.25
CA GLN A 124 -0.38 -10.73 5.08
C GLN A 124 0.83 -9.81 5.23
N GLU A 125 1.23 -9.12 4.17
CA GLU A 125 2.38 -8.21 4.19
C GLU A 125 2.12 -7.00 5.09
N ALA A 126 0.99 -6.30 4.86
CA ALA A 126 0.58 -5.16 5.67
C ALA A 126 0.36 -5.54 7.14
N TYR A 127 -0.24 -6.70 7.40
CA TYR A 127 -0.40 -7.20 8.77
C TYR A 127 0.95 -7.50 9.43
N SER A 128 1.90 -8.09 8.70
CA SER A 128 3.24 -8.36 9.23
C SER A 128 3.99 -7.08 9.60
N GLU A 129 3.84 -6.03 8.80
CA GLU A 129 4.40 -4.71 9.10
C GLU A 129 3.75 -4.09 10.33
N TYR A 130 2.42 -4.16 10.45
CA TYR A 130 1.69 -3.75 11.64
C TYR A 130 2.19 -4.46 12.91
N ILE A 131 2.35 -5.78 12.86
CA ILE A 131 2.83 -6.57 14.00
C ILE A 131 4.25 -6.17 14.41
N LYS A 132 5.15 -5.94 13.44
CA LYS A 132 6.50 -5.46 13.71
C LYS A 132 6.48 -4.09 14.40
N ALA A 133 5.68 -3.16 13.89
CA ALA A 133 5.55 -1.83 14.48
C ALA A 133 4.96 -1.90 15.90
N PHE A 134 3.93 -2.70 16.11
CA PHE A 134 3.30 -2.91 17.43
C PHE A 134 4.29 -3.43 18.47
N TYR A 135 5.01 -4.53 18.16
CA TYR A 135 6.03 -5.05 19.07
C TYR A 135 7.20 -4.09 19.25
N GLY A 136 7.57 -3.35 18.21
CA GLY A 136 8.60 -2.31 18.29
C GLY A 136 8.26 -1.25 19.33
N ILE A 137 7.05 -0.68 19.26
CA ILE A 137 6.57 0.34 20.20
C ILE A 137 6.53 -0.22 21.63
N ARG A 138 5.91 -1.39 21.82
CA ARG A 138 5.77 -1.99 23.15
C ARG A 138 7.11 -2.36 23.79
N THR A 139 8.08 -2.75 22.97
CA THR A 139 9.45 -3.02 23.42
C THR A 139 10.10 -1.73 23.93
N ILE A 140 10.00 -0.65 23.16
CA ILE A 140 10.53 0.67 23.56
C ILE A 140 9.90 1.16 24.86
N GLU A 141 8.56 1.07 24.99
CA GLU A 141 7.86 1.47 26.21
C GLU A 141 8.37 0.70 27.44
N LYS A 142 8.48 -0.63 27.32
CA LYS A 142 9.00 -1.47 28.41
C LYS A 142 10.45 -1.14 28.76
N PHE A 143 11.31 -0.92 27.75
CA PHE A 143 12.70 -0.51 27.97
C PHE A 143 12.80 0.85 28.68
N TYR A 144 11.91 1.81 28.34
CA TYR A 144 11.91 3.12 28.96
C TYR A 144 11.44 3.09 30.41
N ASP A 145 10.39 2.32 30.72
CA ASP A 145 9.78 2.34 32.06
C ASP A 145 10.61 1.59 33.09
N ASP A 146 11.10 0.39 32.76
CA ASP A 146 11.79 -0.45 33.74
C ASP A 146 13.30 -0.16 33.77
N ASP A 147 13.98 -0.27 32.63
CA ASP A 147 15.45 -0.27 32.64
C ASP A 147 16.03 1.13 32.88
N ILE A 148 15.53 2.15 32.18
CA ILE A 148 16.06 3.52 32.32
C ILE A 148 15.80 4.05 33.74
N LYS A 149 14.61 3.81 34.29
CA LYS A 149 14.24 4.25 35.64
C LYS A 149 15.08 3.55 36.70
N ASN A 150 15.28 2.24 36.58
CA ASN A 150 16.14 1.49 37.49
C ASN A 150 17.61 1.94 37.40
N LEU A 151 18.11 2.16 36.18
CA LEU A 151 19.47 2.68 35.97
C LEU A 151 19.68 4.07 36.57
N LEU A 152 18.71 4.98 36.39
CA LEU A 152 18.74 6.32 36.99
C LEU A 152 18.72 6.26 38.51
N ASN A 153 17.80 5.49 39.09
CA ASN A 153 17.69 5.34 40.54
C ASN A 153 18.95 4.72 41.14
N ASN A 154 19.53 3.71 40.51
CA ASN A 154 20.79 3.12 40.94
C ASN A 154 21.94 4.13 40.86
N LYS A 155 22.03 4.93 39.80
CA LYS A 155 23.06 6.00 39.70
C LYS A 155 22.89 7.07 40.76
N ILE A 156 21.66 7.51 41.06
CA ILE A 156 21.40 8.49 42.11
C ILE A 156 21.82 7.92 43.45
N ARG A 157 21.34 6.72 43.80
CA ARG A 157 21.70 6.04 45.06
C ARG A 157 23.20 5.86 45.21
N ASP A 158 23.87 5.34 44.18
CA ASP A 158 25.32 5.11 44.21
C ASP A 158 26.12 6.42 44.35
N THR A 159 25.58 7.54 43.86
CA THR A 159 26.21 8.86 43.97
C THR A 159 26.00 9.43 45.37
N GLU A 160 24.80 9.31 45.93
CA GLU A 160 24.47 9.72 47.30
C GLU A 160 25.28 8.93 48.33
N ASP A 161 25.34 7.61 48.19
CA ASP A 161 26.10 6.73 49.09
C ASP A 161 27.60 7.05 49.06
N ARG A 162 28.16 7.32 47.87
CA ARG A 162 29.55 7.76 47.72
C ARG A 162 29.78 9.14 48.35
N ALA A 163 28.90 10.10 48.10
CA ALA A 163 29.02 11.44 48.69
C ALA A 163 28.94 11.39 50.23
N PHE A 164 28.01 10.60 50.77
CA PHE A 164 27.88 10.40 52.20
C PHE A 164 29.11 9.72 52.79
N SER A 165 29.58 8.64 52.16
CA SER A 165 30.80 7.93 52.57
C SER A 165 32.03 8.84 52.57
N ASP A 166 32.23 9.62 51.51
CA ASP A 166 33.34 10.56 51.39
C ASP A 166 33.32 11.63 52.49
N VAL A 167 32.14 12.22 52.75
CA VAL A 167 31.97 13.20 53.84
C VAL A 167 32.24 12.55 55.19
N TYR A 168 31.74 11.34 55.41
CA TYR A 168 31.98 10.59 56.65
C TYR A 168 33.47 10.32 56.87
N HIS A 169 34.17 9.81 55.86
CA HIS A 169 35.61 9.55 55.92
C HIS A 169 36.43 10.82 56.15
N LYS A 170 36.08 11.93 55.48
CA LYS A 170 36.71 13.24 55.72
C LYS A 170 36.51 13.71 57.15
N LEU A 171 35.31 13.57 57.69
CA LEU A 171 34.98 13.96 59.06
C LEU A 171 35.72 13.10 60.10
N GLN A 172 35.82 11.79 59.89
CA GLN A 172 36.60 10.90 60.76
C GLN A 172 38.09 11.27 60.74
N THR A 173 38.65 11.50 59.55
CA THR A 173 40.05 11.90 59.39
C THR A 173 40.31 13.25 60.06
N ALA A 174 39.42 14.22 59.88
CA ALA A 174 39.52 15.53 60.52
C ALA A 174 39.45 15.43 62.05
N LYS A 175 38.60 14.55 62.60
CA LYS A 175 38.54 14.29 64.06
C LYS A 175 39.83 13.68 64.59
N ILE A 176 40.37 12.67 63.92
CA ILE A 176 41.62 12.00 64.30
C ILE A 176 42.78 13.00 64.27
N ASN A 177 42.88 13.80 63.20
CA ASN A 177 43.91 14.82 63.07
C ASN A 177 43.80 15.88 64.18
N ASN A 178 42.59 16.37 64.48
CA ASN A 178 42.37 17.32 65.57
C ASN A 178 42.77 16.75 66.95
N ALA A 179 42.42 15.48 67.21
CA ALA A 179 42.81 14.80 68.45
C ALA A 179 44.34 14.67 68.56
N LEU A 180 45.02 14.33 67.46
CA LEU A 180 46.47 14.22 67.41
C LEU A 180 47.16 15.57 67.63
N ILE A 181 46.67 16.64 66.99
CA ILE A 181 47.21 18.00 67.14
C ILE A 181 47.04 18.48 68.59
N THR A 182 45.85 18.28 69.17
CA THR A 182 45.59 18.59 70.59
C THR A 182 46.52 17.82 71.51
N GLN A 183 46.67 16.51 71.31
CA GLN A 183 47.55 15.68 72.13
C GLN A 183 49.02 16.09 71.99
N ASN A 184 49.46 16.44 70.78
CA ASN A 184 50.81 16.91 70.52
C ASN A 184 51.08 18.24 71.25
N HIS A 185 50.12 19.17 71.21
CA HIS A 185 50.21 20.43 71.93
C HIS A 185 50.35 20.23 73.45
N SER A 186 49.51 19.40 74.06
CA SER A 186 49.61 19.08 75.49
C SER A 186 50.97 18.45 75.84
N ARG A 187 51.54 17.61 74.97
CA ARG A 187 52.90 17.05 75.19
C ARG A 187 53.97 18.14 75.14
N MET A 188 53.87 19.08 74.20
CA MET A 188 54.81 20.19 74.08
C MET A 188 54.73 21.15 75.27
N GLU A 189 53.55 21.42 75.79
CA GLU A 189 53.37 22.19 77.03
C GLU A 189 54.10 21.53 78.22
N ILE A 190 53.96 20.20 78.38
CA ILE A 190 54.67 19.45 79.42
C ILE A 190 56.20 19.51 79.23
N LEU A 191 56.68 19.38 77.99
CA LEU A 191 58.12 19.43 77.68
C LEU A 191 58.71 20.82 77.91
N TYR A 192 57.97 21.88 77.61
CA TYR A 192 58.36 23.26 77.87
C TYR A 192 58.49 23.52 79.37
N ASN A 193 57.50 23.08 80.16
CA ASN A 193 57.53 23.20 81.62
C ASN A 193 58.69 22.42 82.26
N LYS A 194 59.20 21.38 81.59
CA LYS A 194 60.40 20.62 81.98
C LYS A 194 61.71 21.24 81.48
N GLY A 195 61.66 22.34 80.72
CA GLY A 195 62.83 23.02 80.16
C GLY A 195 63.50 22.32 78.98
N VAL A 196 62.81 21.38 78.32
CA VAL A 196 63.37 20.53 77.25
C VAL A 196 63.24 21.17 75.86
N ILE A 197 62.26 22.06 75.65
CA ILE A 197 62.00 22.73 74.38
C ILE A 197 61.96 24.26 74.54
N SER A 198 62.11 24.98 73.43
CA SER A 198 62.08 26.45 73.40
C SER A 198 60.66 27.03 73.36
N LYS A 199 60.52 28.30 73.77
CA LYS A 199 59.23 29.03 73.69
C LYS A 199 58.69 29.12 72.26
N SER A 200 59.59 29.26 71.26
CA SER A 200 59.21 29.32 69.84
C SER A 200 58.58 28.01 69.35
N GLU A 201 59.06 26.85 69.83
CA GLU A 201 58.47 25.56 69.47
C GLU A 201 57.07 25.38 70.07
N LEU A 202 56.87 25.81 71.32
CA LEU A 202 55.54 25.81 71.94
C LEU A 202 54.53 26.68 71.16
N GLU A 203 54.94 27.88 70.77
CA GLU A 203 54.10 28.81 70.00
C GLU A 203 53.73 28.25 68.61
N LYS A 204 54.64 27.51 67.95
CA LYS A 204 54.33 26.82 66.69
C LYS A 204 53.23 25.78 66.85
N SER A 205 53.29 24.98 67.91
CA SER A 205 52.25 23.99 68.21
C SER A 205 50.91 24.63 68.54
N GLN A 206 50.90 25.74 69.28
CA GLN A 206 49.69 26.51 69.54
C GLN A 206 49.06 27.04 68.23
N LEU A 207 49.90 27.47 67.29
CA LEU A 207 49.43 27.98 66.00
C LEU A 207 48.84 26.86 65.12
N GLU A 208 49.41 25.65 65.16
CA GLU A 208 48.83 24.47 64.50
C GLU A 208 47.49 24.06 65.13
N LEU A 209 47.36 24.11 66.45
CA LEU A 209 46.09 23.87 67.15
C LEU A 209 45.03 24.91 66.79
N ASN A 210 45.38 26.19 66.76
CA ASN A 210 44.43 27.25 66.39
C ASN A 210 43.97 27.10 64.93
N LYS A 211 44.85 26.65 64.03
CA LYS A 211 44.49 26.34 62.63
C LYS A 211 43.58 25.13 62.50
N SER A 212 43.65 24.17 63.42
CA SER A 212 42.80 22.98 63.36
C SER A 212 41.38 23.23 63.90
N LEU A 213 41.20 24.32 64.65
CA LEU A 213 39.93 24.78 65.22
C LEU A 213 39.14 25.76 64.32
N GLN A 214 39.76 26.26 63.24
CA GLN A 214 39.12 27.11 62.21
C GLN A 214 38.57 26.26 61.06
#